data_AF-A0A8T6PKR5-F1
#
_entry.id   AF-A0A8T6PKR5-F1
#
_cell.length_a   1.000
_cell.length_b   1.000
_cell.length_c   1.000
_cell.angle_alpha   90.00
_cell.angle_beta   90.00
_cell.angle_gamma   90.00
#
_symmetry.space_group_name_H-M   'P 1'
#
loop_
_entity.id
_entity.type
_entity.pdbx_description
1 polymer ?
#
loop_
_entity_poly.entity_id
_entity_poly.type
_entity_poly.pdbx_seq_one_letter_code
_entity_poly.pdbx_strand_id
1 'polypeptide(L)'
;MDDTDTIKMDLIASWIEQEWLPRFPDQDMLTLIASDSCVHQEVLDTFDTENTLGETGFRFTGTEPVVCPIIPRFCDFNTDSGTLTFRTGAYVYHFRAEDQTVDVLVVSSYASRYYDMAALACMPREFLPVWTEFSKETNRMSGALAPTSKVIIIGGQNSSFVPTVEWDDIILPRDLKRDILSDVNSFFTKGIDVYKRLKLKPFRKLLLAGVPGTGKTMLCSALAKWAIER
;
A
#
# COMPACT_ATOMS: atom_id res chain seq x y z
N MET A 1 1.93 33.30 24.03
CA MET A 1 0.58 32.75 23.83
C MET A 1 0.67 32.15 22.45
N ASP A 2 1.31 30.99 22.36
CA ASP A 2 1.70 30.37 21.09
C ASP A 2 0.50 29.57 20.59
N ASP A 3 0.02 29.97 19.42
CA ASP A 3 -1.12 29.37 18.74
C ASP A 3 -0.76 27.92 18.38
N THR A 4 -1.51 27.02 19.00
CA THR A 4 -1.48 25.57 18.87
C THR A 4 -1.20 25.10 17.44
N ASP A 5 -0.14 24.30 17.26
CA ASP A 5 0.10 23.47 16.07
C ASP A 5 -1.14 22.59 15.79
N THR A 6 -2.11 23.15 15.08
CA THR A 6 -3.36 22.47 14.72
C THR A 6 -3.01 21.43 13.66
N ILE A 7 -3.30 20.16 13.93
CA ILE A 7 -2.89 19.06 13.04
C ILE A 7 -3.64 19.24 11.71
N LYS A 8 -3.01 18.92 10.57
CA LYS A 8 -3.66 19.05 9.25
C LYS A 8 -5.01 18.34 9.15
N MET A 9 -5.18 17.22 9.87
CA MET A 9 -6.47 16.52 9.94
C MET A 9 -7.55 17.37 10.62
N ASP A 10 -7.21 18.11 11.67
CA ASP A 10 -8.17 18.99 12.36
C ASP A 10 -8.60 20.15 11.44
N LEU A 11 -7.67 20.71 10.65
CA LEU A 11 -8.00 21.74 9.65
C LEU A 11 -8.92 21.20 8.55
N ILE A 12 -8.63 19.99 8.05
CA ILE A 12 -9.46 19.34 7.04
C ILE A 12 -10.85 19.02 7.62
N ALA A 13 -10.92 18.43 8.81
CA ALA A 13 -12.18 18.10 9.46
C ALA A 13 -13.01 19.36 9.71
N SER A 14 -12.39 20.43 10.22
CA SER A 14 -13.05 21.72 10.42
C SER A 14 -13.59 22.31 9.13
N TRP A 15 -12.83 22.23 8.02
CA TRP A 15 -13.32 22.65 6.71
C TRP A 15 -14.49 21.80 6.21
N ILE A 16 -14.45 20.48 6.39
CA ILE A 16 -15.57 19.58 6.05
C ILE A 16 -16.83 20.00 6.83
N GLU A 17 -16.71 20.24 8.14
CA GLU A 17 -17.82 20.65 8.99
C GLU A 17 -18.42 22.01 8.58
N GLN A 18 -17.60 22.96 8.15
CA GLN A 18 -18.03 24.33 7.83
C GLN A 18 -18.52 24.49 6.40
N GLU A 19 -17.94 23.78 5.43
CA GLU A 19 -18.14 24.05 3.99
C GLU A 19 -18.81 22.90 3.24
N TRP A 20 -18.74 21.68 3.79
CA TRP A 20 -19.28 20.48 3.14
C TRP A 20 -20.56 19.97 3.79
N LEU A 21 -20.54 19.68 5.09
CA LEU A 21 -21.70 19.14 5.82
C LEU A 21 -22.96 20.00 5.72
N PRO A 22 -22.90 21.35 5.72
CA PRO A 22 -24.12 22.18 5.60
C PRO A 22 -24.90 21.99 4.30
N ARG A 23 -24.31 21.34 3.29
CA ARG A 23 -24.99 20.98 2.03
C ARG A 23 -25.97 19.82 2.19
N PHE A 24 -25.87 19.06 3.28
CA PHE A 24 -26.65 17.85 3.56
C PHE A 24 -27.29 17.90 4.96
N PRO A 25 -28.14 18.90 5.26
CA PRO A 25 -28.64 19.15 6.62
C PRO A 25 -29.50 18.01 7.18
N ASP A 26 -30.14 17.23 6.30
CA ASP A 26 -31.07 16.16 6.67
C ASP A 26 -30.46 14.75 6.56
N GLN A 27 -29.17 14.63 6.25
CA GLN A 27 -28.48 13.34 6.13
C GLN A 27 -27.56 13.08 7.33
N ASP A 28 -27.56 11.84 7.85
CA ASP A 28 -26.59 11.40 8.84
C ASP A 28 -25.23 11.17 8.17
N MET A 29 -24.42 12.21 8.15
CA MET A 29 -23.08 12.19 7.55
C MET A 29 -22.04 11.69 8.56
N LEU A 30 -21.06 10.93 8.05
CA LEU A 30 -19.92 10.40 8.77
C LEU A 30 -18.63 10.85 8.10
N THR A 31 -17.75 11.47 8.88
CA THR A 31 -16.36 11.71 8.50
C THR A 31 -15.46 10.69 9.19
N LEU A 32 -14.62 9.99 8.43
CA LEU A 32 -13.69 8.97 8.92
C LEU A 32 -12.31 9.14 8.30
N ILE A 33 -11.30 8.50 8.92
CA ILE A 33 -9.96 8.38 8.33
C ILE A 33 -10.01 7.32 7.24
N ALA A 34 -9.68 7.73 6.01
CA ALA A 34 -9.57 6.86 4.86
C ALA A 34 -8.15 6.26 4.76
N SER A 35 -8.05 5.11 4.11
CA SER A 35 -6.75 4.56 3.72
C SER A 35 -6.09 5.47 2.68
N ASP A 36 -4.76 5.60 2.77
CA ASP A 36 -3.90 6.23 1.76
C ASP A 36 -4.07 5.62 0.35
N SER A 37 -4.36 4.32 0.25
CA SER A 37 -4.69 3.64 -1.01
C SER A 37 -5.87 4.28 -1.74
N CYS A 38 -6.83 4.87 -1.01
CA CYS A 38 -7.99 5.54 -1.60
C CYS A 38 -7.60 6.84 -2.31
N VAL A 39 -6.39 7.36 -2.11
CA VAL A 39 -5.85 8.58 -2.75
C VAL A 39 -4.60 8.30 -3.59
N HIS A 40 -4.34 7.03 -3.89
CA HIS A 40 -3.27 6.64 -4.81
C HIS A 40 -3.75 6.79 -6.26
N GLN A 41 -3.18 7.74 -7.00
CA GLN A 41 -3.57 8.12 -8.35
C GLN A 41 -3.54 6.94 -9.32
N GLU A 42 -2.44 6.16 -9.39
CA GLU A 42 -2.38 4.99 -10.26
C GLU A 42 -3.44 3.92 -9.95
N VAL A 43 -3.81 3.74 -8.67
CA VAL A 43 -4.88 2.80 -8.27
C VAL A 43 -6.22 3.29 -8.80
N LEU A 44 -6.50 4.59 -8.66
CA LEU A 44 -7.76 5.18 -9.10
C LEU A 44 -7.88 5.23 -10.63
N ASP A 45 -6.78 5.51 -11.33
CA ASP A 45 -6.73 5.56 -12.80
C ASP A 45 -6.94 4.17 -13.43
N THR A 46 -6.56 3.11 -12.72
CA THR A 46 -6.70 1.72 -13.17
C THR A 46 -7.88 0.99 -12.53
N PHE A 47 -8.68 1.67 -11.73
CA PHE A 47 -9.82 1.08 -11.03
C PHE A 47 -10.89 0.65 -12.04
N ASP A 48 -11.42 -0.56 -11.88
CA ASP A 48 -12.50 -1.05 -12.72
C ASP A 48 -13.83 -0.39 -12.35
N THR A 49 -14.31 0.50 -13.22
CA THR A 49 -15.54 1.28 -12.99
C THR A 49 -16.82 0.56 -13.41
N GLU A 50 -16.71 -0.60 -14.05
CA GLU A 50 -17.86 -1.34 -14.58
C GLU A 50 -18.34 -2.42 -13.61
N ASN A 51 -17.42 -2.96 -12.82
CA ASN A 51 -17.73 -4.00 -11.84
C ASN A 51 -18.32 -3.47 -10.53
N THR A 52 -19.23 -4.24 -9.95
CA THR A 52 -19.83 -3.92 -8.65
C THR A 52 -18.85 -4.18 -7.50
N LEU A 53 -18.92 -3.33 -6.49
CA LEU A 53 -18.17 -3.43 -5.26
C LEU A 53 -18.80 -4.51 -4.36
N GLY A 54 -18.25 -5.72 -4.44
CA GLY A 54 -18.79 -6.88 -3.74
C GLY A 54 -20.26 -7.15 -4.12
N GLU A 55 -21.09 -7.46 -3.13
CA GLU A 55 -22.53 -7.73 -3.30
C GLU A 55 -23.40 -6.47 -3.10
N THR A 56 -22.80 -5.28 -3.10
CA THR A 56 -23.52 -4.04 -2.74
C THR A 56 -24.37 -3.45 -3.86
N GLY A 57 -24.15 -3.88 -5.11
CA GLY A 57 -24.78 -3.30 -6.30
C GLY A 57 -24.23 -1.93 -6.74
N PHE A 58 -23.41 -1.28 -5.91
CA PHE A 58 -22.73 -0.04 -6.27
C PHE A 58 -21.45 -0.29 -7.03
N ARG A 59 -21.13 0.59 -7.98
CA ARG A 59 -19.81 0.68 -8.61
C ARG A 59 -19.23 2.07 -8.43
N PHE A 60 -17.91 2.14 -8.35
CA PHE A 60 -17.19 3.41 -8.39
C PHE A 60 -17.12 3.89 -9.85
N THR A 61 -17.40 5.17 -10.09
CA THR A 61 -17.51 5.71 -11.47
C THR A 61 -16.51 6.82 -11.78
N GLY A 62 -15.67 7.19 -10.81
CA GLY A 62 -14.62 8.19 -10.98
C GLY A 62 -14.64 9.27 -9.90
N THR A 63 -13.77 10.27 -10.09
CA THR A 63 -13.61 11.38 -9.15
C THR A 63 -13.62 12.73 -9.83
N GLU A 64 -14.20 13.73 -9.17
CA GLU A 64 -14.15 15.13 -9.59
C GLU A 64 -13.44 15.98 -8.54
N PRO A 65 -12.52 16.88 -8.91
CA PRO A 65 -11.87 17.76 -7.94
C PRO A 65 -12.81 18.81 -7.37
N VAL A 66 -12.66 19.09 -6.07
CA VAL A 66 -13.34 20.19 -5.37
C VAL A 66 -12.33 21.23 -4.93
N VAL A 67 -12.72 22.50 -4.99
CA VAL A 67 -11.91 23.59 -4.45
C VAL A 67 -11.88 23.50 -2.93
N CYS A 68 -10.70 23.23 -2.38
CA CYS A 68 -10.42 23.29 -0.95
C CYS A 68 -9.32 24.35 -0.74
N PRO A 69 -9.63 25.53 -0.18
CA PRO A 69 -8.68 26.64 -0.10
C PRO A 69 -7.52 26.37 0.86
N ILE A 70 -7.69 25.43 1.78
CA ILE A 70 -6.68 25.09 2.80
C ILE A 70 -5.72 23.99 2.35
N ILE A 71 -6.07 23.19 1.33
CA ILE A 71 -5.24 22.08 0.85
C ILE A 71 -4.94 22.26 -0.65
N PRO A 72 -3.68 22.53 -1.03
CA PRO A 72 -3.29 22.57 -2.44
C PRO A 72 -3.35 21.17 -3.07
N ARG A 73 -3.61 21.13 -4.38
CA ARG A 73 -3.58 19.90 -5.19
C ARG A 73 -2.21 19.71 -5.82
N PHE A 74 -1.56 18.60 -5.50
CA PHE A 74 -0.37 18.09 -6.18
C PHE A 74 -0.36 16.56 -6.06
N CYS A 75 0.53 15.92 -6.83
CA CYS A 75 0.72 14.48 -6.81
C CYS A 75 2.20 14.15 -6.65
N ASP A 76 2.47 13.05 -5.98
CA ASP A 76 3.78 12.43 -5.95
C ASP A 76 4.07 11.73 -7.28
N PHE A 77 5.35 11.62 -7.60
CA PHE A 77 5.84 11.03 -8.84
C PHE A 77 6.83 9.91 -8.53
N ASN A 78 6.54 8.72 -9.03
CA ASN A 78 7.46 7.60 -8.98
C ASN A 78 8.40 7.67 -10.18
N THR A 79 9.68 7.95 -9.94
CA THR A 79 10.70 8.09 -10.98
C THR A 79 11.03 6.77 -11.68
N ASP A 80 10.82 5.63 -11.03
CA ASP A 80 11.18 4.33 -11.57
C ASP A 80 10.12 3.82 -12.55
N SER A 81 8.83 4.04 -12.25
CA SER A 81 7.70 3.67 -13.13
C SER A 81 7.26 4.79 -14.07
N GLY A 82 7.61 6.04 -13.76
CA GLY A 82 7.08 7.21 -14.46
C GLY A 82 5.59 7.50 -14.17
N THR A 83 5.04 6.94 -13.09
CA THR A 83 3.62 7.07 -12.72
C THR A 83 3.40 8.05 -11.57
N LEU A 84 2.18 8.57 -11.47
CA LEU A 84 1.75 9.38 -10.33
C LEU A 84 1.27 8.47 -9.20
N THR A 85 1.67 8.76 -7.97
CA THR A 85 1.29 7.97 -6.80
C THR A 85 0.29 8.72 -5.93
N PHE A 86 0.59 9.11 -4.71
CA PHE A 86 -0.38 9.74 -3.83
C PHE A 86 -0.72 11.17 -4.26
N ARG A 87 -2.00 11.52 -4.19
CA ARG A 87 -2.50 12.86 -4.52
C ARG A 87 -3.03 13.59 -3.30
N THR A 88 -2.83 14.91 -3.25
CA THR A 88 -3.44 15.81 -2.26
C THR A 88 -4.60 16.59 -2.86
N GLY A 89 -5.45 17.13 -1.99
CA GLY A 89 -6.60 17.96 -2.35
C GLY A 89 -7.92 17.38 -1.89
N ALA A 90 -9.01 18.02 -2.29
CA ALA A 90 -10.37 17.54 -2.09
C ALA A 90 -10.97 17.05 -3.41
N TYR A 91 -11.67 15.94 -3.37
CA TYR A 91 -12.30 15.31 -4.53
C TYR A 91 -13.63 14.67 -4.10
N VAL A 92 -14.63 14.73 -4.97
CA VAL A 92 -15.84 13.91 -4.84
C VAL A 92 -15.62 12.61 -5.58
N TYR A 93 -15.96 11.51 -4.94
CA TYR A 93 -15.93 10.16 -5.48
C TYR A 93 -17.37 9.76 -5.77
N HIS A 94 -17.65 9.39 -7.01
CA HIS A 94 -19.00 9.11 -7.46
C HIS A 94 -19.25 7.60 -7.46
N PHE A 95 -20.31 7.18 -6.77
CA PHE A 95 -20.76 5.80 -6.75
C PHE A 95 -22.18 5.69 -7.31
N ARG A 96 -22.43 4.65 -8.10
CA ARG A 96 -23.74 4.44 -8.74
C ARG A 96 -24.22 3.01 -8.60
N ALA A 97 -25.50 2.84 -8.30
CA ALA A 97 -26.22 1.56 -8.33
C ALA A 97 -27.59 1.80 -8.96
N GLU A 98 -27.91 1.15 -10.08
CA GLU A 98 -29.18 1.36 -10.80
C GLU A 98 -29.53 2.86 -10.93
N ASP A 99 -30.55 3.34 -10.20
CA ASP A 99 -31.03 4.73 -10.18
C ASP A 99 -30.51 5.58 -9.00
N GLN A 100 -29.63 5.02 -8.17
CA GLN A 100 -29.02 5.68 -7.02
C GLN A 100 -27.62 6.22 -7.36
N THR A 101 -27.34 7.45 -6.93
CA THR A 101 -26.01 8.05 -6.95
C THR A 101 -25.65 8.51 -5.55
N VAL A 102 -24.47 8.15 -5.09
CA VAL A 102 -23.93 8.59 -3.80
C VAL A 102 -22.55 9.19 -4.02
N ASP A 103 -22.36 10.38 -3.47
CA ASP A 103 -21.11 11.11 -3.52
C ASP A 103 -20.39 11.02 -2.18
N VAL A 104 -19.09 10.71 -2.24
CA VAL A 104 -18.20 10.69 -1.06
C VAL A 104 -17.12 11.76 -1.25
N LEU A 105 -17.04 12.70 -0.32
CA LEU A 105 -15.93 13.65 -0.32
C LEU A 105 -14.70 12.97 0.27
N VAL A 106 -13.58 13.00 -0.46
CA VAL A 106 -12.27 12.56 0.04
C VAL A 106 -11.31 13.74 0.01
N VAL A 107 -10.67 14.02 1.14
CA VAL A 107 -9.70 15.10 1.28
C VAL A 107 -8.39 14.56 1.83
N SER A 108 -7.27 14.88 1.19
CA SER A 108 -5.96 14.35 1.56
C SER A 108 -4.84 15.39 1.59
N SER A 109 -3.93 15.24 2.56
CA SER A 109 -2.72 16.06 2.69
C SER A 109 -1.62 15.33 3.46
N TYR A 110 -0.36 15.66 3.18
CA TYR A 110 0.79 15.14 3.92
C TYR A 110 0.91 15.71 5.34
N ALA A 111 0.97 14.85 6.35
CA ALA A 111 1.31 15.25 7.72
C ALA A 111 2.82 15.51 7.87
N SER A 112 3.18 16.60 8.54
CA SER A 112 4.52 17.20 8.52
C SER A 112 5.63 16.37 9.16
N ARG A 113 5.32 15.45 10.09
CA ARG A 113 6.36 14.76 10.86
C ARG A 113 7.03 13.59 10.13
N TYR A 114 6.36 12.97 9.15
CA TYR A 114 6.89 11.78 8.46
C TYR A 114 6.51 11.63 6.99
N TYR A 115 5.93 12.66 6.33
CA TYR A 115 5.32 12.50 5.00
C TYR A 115 4.24 11.40 4.97
N ASP A 116 3.57 11.15 6.10
CA ASP A 116 2.42 10.26 6.11
C ASP A 116 1.24 10.94 5.42
N MET A 117 0.63 10.25 4.46
CA MET A 117 -0.58 10.72 3.81
C MET A 117 -1.76 10.63 4.80
N ALA A 118 -2.33 11.77 5.16
CA ALA A 118 -3.58 11.82 5.89
C ALA A 118 -4.73 11.98 4.90
N ALA A 119 -5.72 11.09 4.95
CA ALA A 119 -6.93 11.16 4.13
C ALA A 119 -8.17 11.06 5.01
N LEU A 120 -9.14 11.94 4.78
CA LEU A 120 -10.47 11.89 5.38
C LEU A 120 -11.50 11.62 4.29
N ALA A 121 -12.48 10.76 4.58
CA ALA A 121 -13.65 10.54 3.74
C ALA A 121 -14.91 10.95 4.48
N CYS A 122 -15.80 11.70 3.83
CA CYS A 122 -17.08 12.16 4.35
C CYS A 122 -18.22 11.66 3.45
N MET A 123 -19.16 10.90 4.04
CA MET A 123 -20.22 10.19 3.32
C MET A 123 -21.46 9.99 4.21
N PRO A 124 -22.64 9.67 3.65
CA PRO A 124 -23.76 9.19 4.44
C PRO A 124 -23.39 7.92 5.23
N ARG A 125 -23.74 7.83 6.50
CA ARG A 125 -23.37 6.71 7.39
C ARG A 125 -23.78 5.35 6.84
N GLU A 126 -24.95 5.28 6.22
CA GLU A 126 -25.48 4.05 5.61
C GLU A 126 -24.62 3.53 4.45
N PHE A 127 -23.77 4.38 3.86
CA PHE A 127 -22.89 4.03 2.74
C PHE A 127 -21.59 3.34 3.17
N LEU A 128 -21.34 3.24 4.49
CA LEU A 128 -20.12 2.64 5.04
C LEU A 128 -19.81 1.21 4.52
N PRO A 129 -20.78 0.31 4.28
CA PRO A 129 -20.50 -1.01 3.70
C PRO A 129 -19.92 -0.92 2.28
N VAL A 130 -20.45 -0.03 1.44
CA VAL A 130 -19.94 0.19 0.07
C VAL A 130 -18.53 0.77 0.11
N TRP A 131 -18.32 1.77 0.96
CA TRP A 131 -17.00 2.37 1.17
C TRP A 131 -15.98 1.34 1.67
N THR A 132 -16.41 0.36 2.47
CA THR A 132 -15.56 -0.74 2.95
C THR A 132 -15.08 -1.61 1.80
N GLU A 133 -15.96 -1.99 0.87
CA GLU A 133 -15.58 -2.78 -0.30
C GLU A 133 -14.69 -1.98 -1.26
N PHE A 134 -15.01 -0.70 -1.50
CA PHE A 134 -14.12 0.20 -2.24
C PHE A 134 -12.72 0.26 -1.62
N SER A 135 -12.64 0.52 -0.32
CA SER A 135 -11.36 0.64 0.40
C SER A 135 -10.58 -0.68 0.40
N LYS A 136 -11.24 -1.83 0.48
CA LYS A 136 -10.58 -3.14 0.36
C LYS A 136 -9.96 -3.31 -1.03
N GLU A 137 -10.69 -2.93 -2.07
CA GLU A 137 -10.23 -3.06 -3.44
C GLU A 137 -9.07 -2.13 -3.75
N THR A 138 -9.13 -0.85 -3.33
CA THR A 138 -8.00 0.07 -3.48
C THR A 138 -6.78 -0.42 -2.72
N ASN A 139 -6.95 -0.99 -1.52
CA ASN A 139 -5.85 -1.59 -0.76
C ASN A 139 -5.25 -2.81 -1.47
N ARG A 140 -6.09 -3.68 -2.04
CA ARG A 140 -5.66 -4.85 -2.81
C ARG A 140 -4.84 -4.43 -4.03
N MET A 141 -5.31 -3.43 -4.77
CA MET A 141 -4.62 -2.88 -5.94
C MET A 141 -3.31 -2.18 -5.56
N SER A 142 -3.33 -1.31 -4.55
CA SER A 142 -2.14 -0.63 -4.04
C SER A 142 -1.05 -1.63 -3.62
N GLY A 143 -1.44 -2.70 -2.92
CA GLY A 143 -0.54 -3.78 -2.54
C GLY A 143 0.03 -4.58 -3.72
N ALA A 144 -0.63 -4.57 -4.88
CA ALA A 144 -0.12 -5.17 -6.11
C ALA A 144 0.84 -4.24 -6.88
N LEU A 145 0.69 -2.92 -6.71
CA LEU A 145 1.59 -1.90 -7.28
C LEU A 145 2.87 -1.74 -6.47
N ALA A 146 2.77 -1.83 -5.15
CA ALA A 146 3.96 -1.82 -4.30
C ALA A 146 4.78 -3.08 -4.59
N PRO A 147 6.04 -2.96 -5.08
CA PRO A 147 6.92 -4.12 -5.09
C PRO A 147 7.06 -4.56 -3.65
N THR A 148 6.37 -5.64 -3.27
CA THR A 148 6.64 -6.29 -1.99
C THR A 148 8.14 -6.48 -1.95
N SER A 149 8.84 -5.87 -0.98
CA SER A 149 10.26 -6.07 -0.81
C SER A 149 10.47 -7.56 -0.55
N LYS A 150 10.67 -8.34 -1.62
CA LYS A 150 10.89 -9.79 -1.55
C LYS A 150 12.15 -10.09 -0.73
N VAL A 151 13.03 -9.10 -0.62
CA VAL A 151 14.20 -9.09 0.25
C VAL A 151 14.19 -7.84 1.12
N ILE A 152 14.32 -8.04 2.43
CA ILE A 152 14.42 -6.97 3.42
C ILE A 152 15.82 -7.05 4.05
N ILE A 153 16.56 -5.94 4.03
CA ILE A 153 17.84 -5.83 4.73
C ILE A 153 17.60 -5.18 6.09
N ILE A 154 17.93 -5.90 7.16
CA ILE A 154 17.84 -5.37 8.53
C ILE A 154 19.21 -4.80 8.92
N GLY A 155 19.24 -3.53 9.34
CA GLY A 155 20.46 -2.85 9.79
C GLY A 155 21.35 -2.32 8.65
N GLY A 156 20.86 -2.32 7.41
CA GLY A 156 21.51 -1.68 6.26
C GLY A 156 21.05 -0.23 6.05
N GLN A 157 21.76 0.52 5.20
CA GLN A 157 21.42 1.90 4.83
C GLN A 157 20.22 1.98 3.86
N ASN A 158 19.88 0.89 3.17
CA ASN A 158 18.82 0.84 2.15
C ASN A 158 17.64 -0.01 2.63
N SER A 159 16.42 0.49 2.42
CA SER A 159 15.15 -0.16 2.79
C SER A 159 14.65 -1.20 1.78
N SER A 160 15.14 -1.16 0.54
CA SER A 160 14.84 -2.13 -0.52
C SER A 160 16.14 -2.71 -1.11
N PHE A 161 16.11 -3.98 -1.49
CA PHE A 161 17.25 -4.68 -2.09
C PHE A 161 16.79 -5.54 -3.26
N VAL A 162 17.29 -5.21 -4.44
CA VAL A 162 17.17 -6.06 -5.63
C VAL A 162 18.43 -6.93 -5.69
N PRO A 163 18.32 -8.26 -5.53
CA PRO A 163 19.48 -9.13 -5.59
C PRO A 163 19.98 -9.25 -7.04
N THR A 164 21.24 -8.90 -7.26
CA THR A 164 21.84 -8.84 -8.61
C THR A 164 22.80 -9.99 -8.93
N VAL A 165 23.25 -10.74 -7.92
CA VAL A 165 24.29 -11.77 -8.07
C VAL A 165 23.67 -13.09 -8.51
N GLU A 166 24.22 -13.75 -9.52
CA GLU A 166 23.76 -15.07 -9.93
C GLU A 166 24.28 -16.16 -8.99
N TRP A 167 23.53 -17.26 -8.86
CA TRP A 167 24.00 -18.41 -8.10
C TRP A 167 25.33 -18.96 -8.63
N ASP A 168 25.52 -18.94 -9.94
CA ASP A 168 26.73 -19.45 -10.59
C ASP A 168 27.97 -18.58 -10.34
N ASP A 169 27.78 -17.28 -10.05
CA ASP A 169 28.87 -16.37 -9.69
C ASP A 169 29.49 -16.68 -8.31
N ILE A 170 28.80 -17.47 -7.47
CA ILE A 170 29.27 -17.83 -6.14
C ILE A 170 30.33 -18.93 -6.21
N ILE A 171 31.56 -18.59 -5.81
CA ILE A 171 32.68 -19.52 -5.74
C ILE A 171 32.78 -20.09 -4.31
N LEU A 172 32.38 -21.36 -4.16
CA LEU A 172 32.48 -22.14 -2.92
C LEU A 172 32.91 -23.58 -3.26
N PRO A 173 33.40 -24.36 -2.27
CA PRO A 173 33.57 -25.80 -2.44
C PRO A 173 32.28 -26.44 -2.97
N ARG A 174 32.41 -27.31 -3.99
CA ARG A 174 31.25 -27.86 -4.73
C ARG A 174 30.22 -28.51 -3.82
N ASP A 175 30.67 -29.31 -2.84
CA ASP A 175 29.78 -29.96 -1.89
C ASP A 175 29.04 -28.96 -1.02
N LEU A 176 29.73 -27.95 -0.48
CA LEU A 176 29.11 -26.89 0.31
C LEU A 176 28.07 -26.10 -0.48
N LYS A 177 28.39 -25.72 -1.73
CA LYS A 177 27.47 -25.01 -2.63
C LYS A 177 26.21 -25.85 -2.86
N ARG A 178 26.38 -27.15 -3.19
CA ARG A 178 25.26 -28.08 -3.38
C ARG A 178 24.40 -28.21 -2.12
N ASP A 179 25.02 -28.38 -0.97
CA ASP A 179 24.31 -28.66 0.28
C ASP A 179 23.46 -27.46 0.72
N ILE A 180 23.98 -26.23 0.59
CA ILE A 180 23.22 -25.00 0.85
C ILE A 180 21.99 -24.92 -0.07
N LEU A 181 22.19 -25.08 -1.38
CA LEU A 181 21.08 -24.98 -2.34
C LEU A 181 20.04 -26.08 -2.11
N SER A 182 20.49 -27.30 -1.81
CA SER A 182 19.62 -28.44 -1.53
C SER A 182 18.78 -28.23 -0.28
N ASP A 183 19.34 -27.65 0.79
CA ASP A 183 18.60 -27.31 2.01
C ASP A 183 17.49 -26.29 1.73
N VAL A 184 17.85 -25.18 1.07
CA VAL A 184 16.89 -24.13 0.72
C VAL A 184 15.80 -24.66 -0.20
N ASN A 185 16.15 -25.41 -1.24
CA ASN A 185 15.20 -26.04 -2.15
C ASN A 185 14.27 -27.04 -1.44
N SER A 186 14.80 -27.82 -0.50
CA SER A 186 14.00 -28.78 0.28
C SER A 186 12.97 -28.08 1.17
N PHE A 187 13.29 -26.89 1.70
CA PHE A 187 12.34 -26.09 2.45
C PHE A 187 11.12 -25.70 1.60
N PHE A 188 11.33 -25.18 0.39
CA PHE A 188 10.24 -24.77 -0.50
C PHE A 188 9.43 -25.95 -1.09
N THR A 189 10.07 -27.09 -1.35
CA THR A 189 9.41 -28.24 -1.99
C THR A 189 8.73 -29.19 -1.01
N LYS A 190 9.28 -29.37 0.20
CA LYS A 190 8.76 -30.34 1.19
C LYS A 190 8.49 -29.71 2.55
N GLY A 191 9.33 -28.76 2.97
CA GLY A 191 9.26 -28.16 4.29
C GLY A 191 7.91 -27.48 4.56
N ILE A 192 7.41 -26.68 3.61
CA ILE A 192 6.16 -25.90 3.79
C ILE A 192 4.98 -26.76 4.24
N ASP A 193 4.77 -27.92 3.62
CA ASP A 193 3.63 -28.78 3.96
C ASP A 193 3.73 -29.38 5.35
N VAL A 194 4.95 -29.64 5.83
CA VAL A 194 5.19 -30.09 7.21
C VAL A 194 4.78 -29.00 8.20
N TYR A 195 5.20 -27.74 7.99
CA TYR A 195 4.81 -26.61 8.84
C TYR A 195 3.29 -26.39 8.83
N LYS A 196 2.64 -26.48 7.67
CA LYS A 196 1.18 -26.35 7.53
C LYS A 196 0.43 -27.41 8.33
N ARG A 197 0.85 -28.69 8.27
CA ARG A 197 0.26 -29.78 9.06
C ARG A 197 0.38 -29.54 10.57
N LEU A 198 1.47 -28.92 11.00
CA LEU A 198 1.72 -28.54 12.39
C LEU A 198 1.05 -27.21 12.80
N LYS A 199 0.32 -26.55 11.89
CA LYS A 199 -0.28 -25.21 12.09
C LYS A 199 0.74 -24.15 12.52
N LEU A 200 1.97 -24.25 12.02
CA LEU A 200 3.04 -23.28 12.26
C LEU A 200 3.28 -22.44 11.01
N LYS A 201 3.67 -21.17 11.20
CA LYS A 201 4.14 -20.32 10.10
C LYS A 201 5.46 -20.90 9.57
N PRO A 202 5.58 -21.25 8.27
CA PRO A 202 6.82 -21.76 7.72
C PRO A 202 7.95 -20.73 7.85
N PHE A 203 9.11 -21.16 8.34
CA PHE A 203 10.32 -20.32 8.37
C PHE A 203 11.57 -21.17 8.20
N ARG A 204 12.60 -20.61 7.54
CA ARG A 204 13.95 -21.18 7.47
C ARG A 204 14.96 -20.11 7.86
N LYS A 205 15.98 -20.50 8.63
CA LYS A 205 17.05 -19.61 9.09
C LYS A 205 18.39 -20.19 8.67
N LEU A 206 19.22 -19.36 8.06
CA LEU A 206 20.61 -19.66 7.72
C LEU A 206 21.51 -18.68 8.46
N LEU A 207 22.56 -19.18 9.09
CA LEU A 207 23.59 -18.37 9.71
C LEU A 207 24.88 -18.52 8.90
N LEU A 208 25.35 -17.41 8.32
CA LEU A 208 26.63 -17.36 7.60
C LEU A 208 27.67 -16.69 8.50
N ALA A 209 28.65 -17.47 8.97
CA ALA A 209 29.73 -16.99 9.82
C ALA A 209 31.09 -17.16 9.12
N GLY A 210 31.99 -16.19 9.34
CA GLY A 210 33.35 -16.23 8.80
C GLY A 210 33.97 -14.84 8.74
N VAL A 211 35.29 -14.80 8.48
CA VAL A 211 36.06 -13.54 8.36
C VAL A 211 35.45 -12.58 7.32
N PRO A 212 35.55 -11.25 7.51
CA PRO A 212 35.02 -10.29 6.55
C PRO A 212 35.64 -10.50 5.16
N GLY A 213 34.91 -10.17 4.10
CA GLY A 213 35.37 -10.31 2.72
C GLY A 213 35.20 -11.70 2.08
N THR A 214 34.71 -12.72 2.80
CA THR A 214 34.51 -14.08 2.24
C THR A 214 33.24 -14.28 1.41
N GLY A 215 32.63 -13.20 0.90
CA GLY A 215 31.45 -13.32 0.02
C GLY A 215 30.11 -13.69 0.69
N LYS A 216 30.00 -13.63 2.03
CA LYS A 216 28.75 -13.94 2.76
C LYS A 216 27.54 -13.13 2.24
N THR A 217 27.73 -11.83 2.04
CA THR A 217 26.66 -10.94 1.53
C THR A 217 26.31 -11.26 0.08
N MET A 218 27.30 -11.59 -0.76
CA MET A 218 27.06 -12.03 -2.14
C MET A 218 26.28 -13.33 -2.18
N LEU A 219 26.61 -14.30 -1.31
CA LEU A 219 25.86 -15.55 -1.17
C LEU A 219 24.40 -15.30 -0.78
N CYS A 220 24.14 -14.39 0.17
CA CYS A 220 22.77 -13.98 0.50
C CYS A 220 22.05 -13.36 -0.70
N SER A 221 22.71 -12.50 -1.46
CA SER A 221 22.16 -11.89 -2.69
C SER A 221 21.77 -12.96 -3.70
N ALA A 222 22.68 -13.90 -4.00
CA ALA A 222 22.43 -14.96 -4.96
C ALA A 222 21.31 -15.93 -4.53
N LEU A 223 21.26 -16.30 -3.24
CA LEU A 223 20.17 -17.10 -2.70
C LEU A 223 18.82 -16.39 -2.79
N ALA A 224 18.81 -15.08 -2.51
CA ALA A 224 17.61 -14.28 -2.62
C ALA A 224 17.12 -14.19 -4.06
N LYS A 225 18.01 -13.94 -5.02
CA LYS A 225 17.67 -13.93 -6.46
C LYS A 225 17.09 -15.27 -6.89
N TRP A 226 17.81 -16.36 -6.60
CA TRP A 226 17.37 -17.72 -6.92
C TRP A 226 15.99 -18.06 -6.32
N ALA A 227 15.70 -17.60 -5.10
CA ALA A 227 14.41 -17.84 -4.46
C ALA A 227 13.26 -16.98 -5.02
N ILE A 228 13.57 -15.81 -5.60
CA ILE A 228 12.60 -14.88 -6.18
C ILE A 228 12.17 -15.31 -7.58
N GLU A 229 13.11 -15.85 -8.36
CA GLU A 229 12.94 -16.23 -9.77
C GLU A 229 12.34 -17.63 -9.95
N ARG A 230 12.15 -18.37 -8.86
CA ARG A 230 11.57 -19.71 -8.83
C ARG A 230 10.06 -19.67 -8.61
#